data_AF-A0AA46NQK3-F1
#
_entry.id   AF-A0AA46NQK3-F1
#
_cell.length_a   1.000
_cell.length_b   1.000
_cell.length_c   1.000
_cell.angle_alpha   90.00
_cell.angle_beta   90.00
_cell.angle_gamma   90.00
#
_symmetry.space_group_name_H-M   'P 1'
#
loop_
_entity.id
_entity.type
_entity.pdbx_description
1 polymer ?
#
loop_
_entity_poly.entity_id
_entity_poly.type
_entity_poly.pdbx_seq_one_letter_code
_entity_poly.pdbx_strand_id
1 'polypeptide(L)'
;MDIEINSFIIANKHQLSHKIDIMDVLQLEIFADKAGESGDVRDVLALRSSQNWEIGISAKNNHRAVKHSRLSNDIDFGQKWLGLSCTNAYFSKIKPIFDHLAQIKKTSKSTQKWETLGDYHSSVYIPVLDAFKEELIRLDKENPGIVAARLVEYLIGNKDFYKVIKGSNKVEIQSYNLHGTLNLPFKSIKPKARVPKLKLPNRLIEVVYKENSHTTLLVTLNEGWQISFRIHNASSRIEPSLKFDINLVSAPHSLHVTQLFVS
;
A
#
# COMPACT_ATOMS: atom_id res chain seq x y z
N MET A 1 -21.30 -16.28 7.24
CA MET A 1 -20.24 -15.29 6.98
C MET A 1 -18.87 -15.81 7.44
N ASP A 2 -18.62 -15.98 8.74
CA ASP A 2 -17.33 -16.53 9.23
C ASP A 2 -17.06 -17.93 8.69
N ILE A 3 -18.11 -18.76 8.57
CA ILE A 3 -18.03 -20.12 8.02
C ILE A 3 -17.55 -20.13 6.56
N GLU A 4 -17.97 -19.18 5.72
CA GLU A 4 -17.64 -19.17 4.29
C GLU A 4 -16.24 -18.63 4.01
N ILE A 5 -15.82 -17.59 4.74
CA ILE A 5 -14.44 -17.09 4.69
C ILE A 5 -13.49 -18.18 5.19
N ASN A 6 -13.84 -18.80 6.32
CA ASN A 6 -13.05 -19.89 6.89
C ASN A 6 -13.00 -21.09 5.93
N SER A 7 -14.12 -21.43 5.29
CA SER A 7 -14.19 -22.49 4.29
C SER A 7 -13.33 -22.18 3.05
N PHE A 8 -13.32 -20.93 2.56
CA PHE A 8 -12.46 -20.56 1.43
C PHE A 8 -10.98 -20.64 1.82
N ILE A 9 -10.58 -20.06 2.95
CA ILE A 9 -9.17 -20.00 3.35
C ILE A 9 -8.66 -21.40 3.72
N ILE A 10 -9.36 -22.16 4.57
CA ILE A 10 -8.97 -23.54 4.93
C ILE A 10 -8.90 -24.43 3.70
N ALA A 11 -9.89 -24.36 2.80
CA ALA A 11 -9.91 -25.22 1.62
C ALA A 11 -8.75 -24.96 0.64
N ASN A 12 -8.12 -23.79 0.72
CA ASN A 12 -7.00 -23.39 -0.13
C ASN A 12 -5.65 -23.43 0.60
N LYS A 13 -5.65 -23.49 1.94
CA LYS A 13 -4.45 -23.48 2.79
C LYS A 13 -4.44 -24.72 3.69
N HIS A 14 -4.01 -25.83 3.12
CA HIS A 14 -4.01 -27.13 3.79
C HIS A 14 -3.18 -27.15 5.07
N GLN A 15 -2.10 -26.37 5.14
CA GLN A 15 -1.30 -26.23 6.36
C GLN A 15 -2.10 -25.71 7.55
N LEU A 16 -3.24 -25.01 7.37
CA LEU A 16 -4.10 -24.61 8.48
C LEU A 16 -4.68 -25.82 9.23
N SER A 17 -4.99 -26.91 8.52
CA SER A 17 -5.64 -28.09 9.09
C SER A 17 -4.73 -29.33 9.21
N HIS A 18 -3.49 -29.27 8.71
CA HIS A 18 -2.58 -30.42 8.69
C HIS A 18 -1.26 -30.11 9.39
N LYS A 19 -1.01 -30.83 10.49
CA LYS A 19 0.28 -30.85 11.20
C LYS A 19 1.18 -31.96 10.67
N ILE A 20 2.50 -31.78 10.69
CA ILE A 20 3.48 -32.81 10.31
C ILE A 20 3.85 -33.74 11.48
N ASP A 21 3.79 -33.25 12.72
CA ASP A 21 4.03 -34.01 13.95
C ASP A 21 3.33 -33.33 15.16
N ILE A 22 3.64 -33.76 16.38
CA ILE A 22 3.06 -33.21 17.62
C ILE A 22 3.63 -31.84 18.01
N MET A 23 4.85 -31.52 17.58
CA MET A 23 5.53 -30.25 17.86
C MET A 23 5.17 -29.16 16.84
N ASP A 24 4.60 -29.56 15.70
CA ASP A 24 4.04 -28.64 14.71
C ASP A 24 2.71 -28.03 15.18
N VAL A 25 2.84 -26.87 15.81
CA VAL A 25 1.75 -26.06 16.35
C VAL A 25 1.40 -24.94 15.37
N LEU A 26 0.09 -24.77 15.12
CA LEU A 26 -0.42 -23.60 14.41
C LEU A 26 -0.46 -22.42 15.39
N GLN A 27 0.26 -21.37 15.06
CA GLN A 27 0.26 -20.12 15.82
C GLN A 27 -0.48 -19.04 15.04
N LEU A 28 -1.33 -18.30 15.75
CA LEU A 28 -2.05 -17.15 15.23
C LEU A 28 -1.55 -15.89 15.94
N GLU A 29 -1.16 -14.90 15.16
CA GLU A 29 -0.68 -13.62 15.66
C GLU A 29 -1.52 -12.49 15.09
N ILE A 30 -1.83 -11.51 15.94
CA ILE A 30 -2.38 -10.22 15.50
C ILE A 30 -1.20 -9.27 15.40
N PHE A 31 -0.96 -8.73 14.21
CA PHE A 31 0.14 -7.81 13.98
C PHE A 31 -0.24 -6.42 14.49
N ALA A 32 0.63 -5.85 15.32
CA ALA A 32 0.49 -4.46 15.75
C ALA A 32 0.85 -3.51 14.60
N ASP A 33 0.20 -2.33 14.56
CA ASP A 33 0.33 -1.33 13.49
C ASP A 33 1.79 -0.97 13.11
N LYS A 34 2.75 -1.13 14.03
CA LYS A 34 4.18 -0.84 13.80
C LYS A 34 4.79 -1.63 12.65
N ALA A 35 4.37 -2.87 12.38
CA ALA A 35 4.88 -3.65 11.25
C ALA A 35 4.38 -3.10 9.89
N GLY A 36 3.25 -2.40 9.88
CA GLY A 36 2.75 -1.67 8.72
C GLY A 36 3.71 -0.59 8.23
N GLU A 37 4.59 -0.08 9.09
CA GLU A 37 5.59 0.93 8.72
C GLU A 37 6.65 0.38 7.76
N SER A 38 7.04 -0.90 7.89
CA SER A 38 8.05 -1.56 7.05
C SER A 38 7.50 -2.20 5.77
N GLY A 39 6.18 -2.13 5.54
CA GLY A 39 5.53 -2.62 4.31
C GLY A 39 4.79 -3.95 4.46
N ASP A 40 4.71 -4.51 5.66
CA ASP A 40 3.84 -5.66 5.93
C ASP A 40 2.42 -5.19 6.27
N VAL A 41 1.45 -5.47 5.39
CA VAL A 41 0.06 -4.97 5.50
C VAL A 41 -0.91 -5.99 6.12
N ARG A 42 -0.38 -7.11 6.63
CA ARG A 42 -1.15 -8.23 7.18
C ARG A 42 -1.59 -7.86 8.59
N ASP A 43 -2.88 -7.99 8.87
CA ASP A 43 -3.47 -7.70 10.19
C ASP A 43 -3.44 -8.95 11.09
N VAL A 44 -3.60 -10.14 10.48
CA VAL A 44 -3.52 -11.44 11.14
C VAL A 44 -2.54 -12.34 10.39
N LEU A 45 -1.66 -13.02 11.12
CA LEU A 45 -0.71 -14.00 10.60
C LEU A 45 -1.03 -15.38 11.17
N ALA A 46 -1.08 -16.38 10.31
CA ALA A 46 -1.09 -17.79 10.69
C ALA A 46 0.23 -18.43 10.27
N LEU A 47 0.92 -19.09 11.20
CA LEU A 47 2.24 -19.65 10.97
C LEU A 47 2.42 -21.05 11.56
N ARG A 48 3.27 -21.84 10.91
CA ARG A 48 3.78 -23.13 11.38
C ARG A 48 5.28 -23.17 11.19
N SER A 49 6.02 -22.90 12.25
CA SER A 49 7.49 -22.82 12.22
C SER A 49 8.13 -24.12 11.72
N SER A 50 7.62 -25.28 12.15
CA SER A 50 8.10 -26.59 11.72
C SER A 50 7.94 -26.85 10.21
N GLN A 51 7.06 -26.10 9.53
CA GLN A 51 6.83 -26.20 8.10
C GLN A 51 7.46 -25.05 7.30
N ASN A 52 8.11 -24.09 7.96
CA ASN A 52 8.54 -22.82 7.36
C ASN A 52 7.41 -22.17 6.53
N TRP A 53 6.20 -22.16 7.09
CA TRP A 53 4.99 -21.73 6.40
C TRP A 53 4.30 -20.60 7.16
N GLU A 54 3.88 -19.59 6.40
CA GLU A 54 3.06 -18.50 6.90
C GLU A 54 2.01 -18.09 5.86
N ILE A 55 0.89 -17.56 6.33
CA ILE A 55 -0.10 -16.84 5.53
C ILE A 55 -0.68 -15.69 6.33
N GLY A 56 -0.79 -14.52 5.73
CA GLY A 56 -1.47 -13.40 6.36
C GLY A 56 -2.76 -12.99 5.69
N ILE A 57 -3.58 -12.31 6.49
CA ILE A 57 -4.86 -11.75 6.12
C ILE A 57 -4.82 -10.27 6.48
N SER A 58 -5.17 -9.41 5.52
CA SER A 58 -5.45 -8.00 5.74
C SER A 58 -6.96 -7.81 5.71
N ALA A 59 -7.57 -7.50 6.85
CA ALA A 59 -9.00 -7.33 7.02
C ALA A 59 -9.38 -5.85 6.92
N LYS A 60 -10.32 -5.52 6.02
CA LYS A 60 -10.75 -4.14 5.77
C LYS A 60 -12.27 -4.05 5.73
N ASN A 61 -12.82 -2.96 6.25
CA ASN A 61 -14.25 -2.65 6.17
C ASN A 61 -14.49 -1.57 5.11
N ASN A 62 -15.05 -1.94 3.97
CA ASN A 62 -15.31 -1.07 2.82
C ASN A 62 -14.14 -0.15 2.39
N HIS A 63 -12.89 -0.56 2.66
CA HIS A 63 -11.71 0.28 2.48
C HIS A 63 -10.75 -0.34 1.46
N ARG A 64 -10.60 0.33 0.31
CA ARG A 64 -9.73 -0.11 -0.79
C ARG A 64 -8.36 0.57 -0.80
N ALA A 65 -8.21 1.69 -0.10
CA ALA A 65 -6.94 2.41 -0.05
C ALA A 65 -5.80 1.53 0.46
N VAL A 66 -4.60 1.90 0.04
CA VAL A 66 -3.36 1.19 0.33
C VAL A 66 -2.61 1.97 1.42
N LYS A 67 -1.29 1.84 1.52
CA LYS A 67 -0.51 2.59 2.52
C LYS A 67 -0.73 4.11 2.40
N HIS A 68 -0.92 4.78 3.53
CA HIS A 68 -1.15 6.22 3.59
C HIS A 68 0.13 6.99 3.95
N SER A 69 1.00 7.20 2.96
CA SER A 69 2.28 7.87 3.18
C SER A 69 2.16 9.39 3.31
N ARG A 70 3.21 9.99 3.89
CA ARG A 70 3.32 11.45 4.09
C ARG A 70 4.56 12.00 3.40
N LEU A 71 4.51 13.28 3.04
CA LEU A 71 5.64 14.10 2.65
C LEU A 71 5.84 15.22 3.69
N SER A 72 7.09 15.51 4.02
CA SER A 72 7.52 16.64 4.86
C SER A 72 9.03 16.87 4.66
N ASN A 73 9.58 17.89 5.33
CA ASN A 73 11.03 18.13 5.38
C ASN A 73 11.84 16.93 5.89
N ASP A 74 11.25 16.13 6.78
CA ASP A 74 11.95 15.08 7.50
C ASP A 74 11.68 13.68 6.93
N ILE A 75 10.91 13.59 5.83
CA ILE A 75 10.59 12.32 5.18
C ILE A 75 11.22 12.28 3.80
N ASP A 76 12.35 11.56 3.71
CA ASP A 76 12.89 11.09 2.44
C ASP A 76 12.04 9.93 1.93
N PHE A 77 11.12 10.22 1.01
CA PHE A 77 10.23 9.19 0.46
C PHE A 77 11.01 8.18 -0.38
N GLY A 78 12.05 8.61 -1.10
CA GLY A 78 12.89 7.72 -1.88
C GLY A 78 13.58 6.70 -0.97
N GLN A 79 14.21 7.16 0.11
CA GLN A 79 14.84 6.25 1.06
C GLN A 79 13.82 5.37 1.78
N LYS A 80 12.72 5.96 2.27
CA LYS A 80 11.75 5.24 3.10
C LYS A 80 10.92 4.24 2.31
N TRP A 81 10.58 4.53 1.05
CA TRP A 81 9.69 3.71 0.24
C TRP A 81 10.45 2.81 -0.73
N LEU A 82 11.58 3.30 -1.24
CA LEU A 82 12.31 2.66 -2.33
C LEU A 82 13.73 2.24 -1.92
N GLY A 83 14.21 2.62 -0.74
CA GLY A 83 15.60 2.41 -0.32
C GLY A 83 16.61 3.18 -1.19
N LEU A 84 16.19 4.30 -1.79
CA LEU A 84 16.98 5.14 -2.69
C LEU A 84 16.78 6.61 -2.33
N SER A 85 17.77 7.28 -1.72
CA SER A 85 17.62 8.65 -1.23
C SER A 85 17.15 9.65 -2.27
N CYS A 86 16.27 10.56 -1.85
CA CYS A 86 15.90 11.73 -2.63
C CYS A 86 17.07 12.72 -2.75
N THR A 87 17.07 13.51 -3.82
CA THR A 87 18.09 14.54 -4.04
C THR A 87 17.95 15.74 -3.12
N ASN A 88 19.06 16.45 -2.92
CA ASN A 88 19.04 17.80 -2.35
C ASN A 88 18.19 18.76 -3.19
N ALA A 89 18.08 18.55 -4.51
CA ALA A 89 17.23 19.35 -5.39
C ALA A 89 15.75 19.17 -5.03
N TYR A 90 15.29 17.93 -4.80
CA TYR A 90 13.94 17.65 -4.29
C TYR A 90 13.69 18.37 -2.96
N PHE A 91 14.59 18.21 -1.97
CA PHE A 91 14.43 18.87 -0.67
C PHE A 91 14.45 20.38 -0.78
N SER A 92 15.28 20.96 -1.65
CA SER A 92 15.33 22.41 -1.88
C SER A 92 14.01 22.96 -2.43
N LYS A 93 13.26 22.18 -3.22
CA LYS A 93 11.94 22.56 -3.73
C LYS A 93 10.86 22.53 -2.66
N ILE A 94 10.83 21.47 -1.84
CA ILE A 94 9.76 21.29 -0.85
C ILE A 94 10.00 22.06 0.44
N LYS A 95 11.26 22.34 0.79
CA LYS A 95 11.63 22.90 2.09
C LYS A 95 11.01 24.26 2.38
N PRO A 96 11.04 25.25 1.47
CA PRO A 96 10.41 26.54 1.71
C PRO A 96 8.91 26.43 2.02
N ILE A 97 8.23 25.46 1.38
CA ILE A 97 6.79 25.22 1.54
C ILE A 97 6.52 24.66 2.95
N PHE A 98 7.21 23.60 3.34
CA PHE A 98 7.02 22.99 4.65
C PHE A 98 7.52 23.87 5.80
N ASP A 99 8.57 24.66 5.60
CA ASP A 99 9.03 25.67 6.56
C ASP A 99 7.96 26.75 6.78
N HIS A 100 7.30 27.21 5.70
CA HIS A 100 6.21 28.17 5.80
C HIS A 100 5.02 27.60 6.60
N LEU A 101 4.63 26.36 6.33
CA LEU A 101 3.58 25.67 7.09
C LEU A 101 3.97 25.49 8.57
N ALA A 102 5.24 25.17 8.85
CA ALA A 102 5.76 25.05 10.21
C ALA A 102 5.73 26.40 10.94
N GLN A 103 6.08 27.49 10.25
CA GLN A 103 6.04 28.83 10.80
C GLN A 103 4.59 29.25 11.12
N ILE A 104 3.64 29.00 10.22
CA ILE A 104 2.21 29.25 10.45
C ILE A 104 1.71 28.46 11.67
N LYS A 105 2.04 27.17 11.76
CA LYS A 105 1.66 26.34 12.89
C LYS A 105 2.23 26.90 14.20
N LYS A 106 3.49 27.36 14.20
CA LYS A 106 4.15 27.94 15.36
C LYS A 106 3.52 29.27 15.79
N THR A 107 3.36 30.22 14.88
CA THR A 107 2.83 31.57 15.19
C THR A 107 1.37 31.53 15.63
N SER A 108 0.56 30.67 15.02
CA SER A 108 -0.84 30.48 15.40
C SER A 108 -1.06 29.59 16.63
N LYS A 109 0.01 29.05 17.24
CA LYS A 109 -0.08 28.04 18.32
C LYS A 109 -0.95 26.84 17.91
N SER A 110 -0.78 26.35 16.69
CA SER A 110 -1.53 25.25 16.07
C SER A 110 -3.04 25.51 15.95
N THR A 111 -3.48 26.76 15.81
CA THR A 111 -4.92 27.10 15.68
C THR A 111 -5.37 27.45 14.27
N GLN A 112 -4.45 27.86 13.39
CA GLN A 112 -4.81 28.25 12.04
C GLN A 112 -5.27 27.04 11.20
N LYS A 113 -6.33 27.25 10.43
CA LYS A 113 -6.94 26.24 9.57
C LYS A 113 -6.54 26.41 8.10
N TRP A 114 -6.59 25.34 7.33
CA TRP A 114 -6.29 25.37 5.90
C TRP A 114 -7.19 26.30 5.11
N GLU A 115 -8.47 26.40 5.48
CA GLU A 115 -9.47 27.27 4.83
C GLU A 115 -9.10 28.76 4.88
N THR A 116 -8.21 29.16 5.82
CA THR A 116 -7.78 30.56 5.96
C THR A 116 -6.50 30.89 5.17
N LEU A 117 -5.88 29.90 4.51
CA LEU A 117 -4.64 30.09 3.73
C LEU A 117 -4.91 30.54 2.28
N GLY A 118 -6.17 30.72 1.89
CA GLY A 118 -6.56 31.07 0.52
C GLY A 118 -6.36 29.88 -0.44
N ASP A 119 -5.80 30.14 -1.62
CA ASP A 119 -5.50 29.10 -2.61
C ASP A 119 -4.24 28.30 -2.24
N TYR A 120 -4.37 27.43 -1.23
CA TYR A 120 -3.32 26.49 -0.84
C TYR A 120 -3.11 25.36 -1.85
N HIS A 121 -4.01 25.17 -2.81
CA HIS A 121 -3.83 24.14 -3.84
C HIS A 121 -2.69 24.57 -4.75
N SER A 122 -2.73 25.81 -5.25
CA SER A 122 -1.68 26.35 -6.11
C SER A 122 -0.38 26.66 -5.36
N SER A 123 -0.48 27.15 -4.11
CA SER A 123 0.71 27.57 -3.35
C SER A 123 1.41 26.46 -2.56
N VAL A 124 0.72 25.35 -2.27
CA VAL A 124 1.26 24.24 -1.46
C VAL A 124 1.17 22.91 -2.19
N TYR A 125 0.00 22.50 -2.66
CA TYR A 125 -0.20 21.15 -3.19
C TYR A 125 0.51 20.92 -4.52
N ILE A 126 0.26 21.78 -5.52
CA ILE A 126 0.83 21.63 -6.86
C ILE A 126 2.37 21.61 -6.80
N PRO A 127 3.07 22.55 -6.13
CA PRO A 127 4.53 22.52 -6.10
C PRO A 127 5.11 21.30 -5.39
N VAL A 128 4.45 20.78 -4.35
CA VAL A 128 4.89 19.55 -3.67
C VAL A 128 4.65 18.32 -4.55
N LEU A 129 3.52 18.25 -5.25
CA LEU A 129 3.21 17.17 -6.19
C LEU A 129 4.18 17.18 -7.37
N ASP A 130 4.50 18.35 -7.91
CA ASP A 130 5.47 18.49 -9.00
C ASP A 130 6.87 18.05 -8.57
N ALA A 131 7.33 18.48 -7.38
CA ALA A 131 8.60 18.04 -6.83
C ALA A 131 8.63 16.52 -6.61
N PHE A 132 7.56 15.93 -6.06
CA PHE A 132 7.43 14.49 -5.88
C PHE A 132 7.44 13.73 -7.22
N LYS A 133 6.66 14.21 -8.20
CA LYS A 133 6.57 13.63 -9.55
C LYS A 133 7.94 13.61 -10.23
N GLU A 134 8.62 14.76 -10.26
CA GLU A 134 9.92 14.88 -10.89
C GLU A 134 10.95 13.96 -10.23
N GLU A 135 10.98 13.92 -8.90
CA GLU A 135 11.93 13.10 -8.16
C GLU A 135 11.65 11.60 -8.35
N LEU A 136 10.38 11.18 -8.39
CA LEU A 136 10.01 9.78 -8.69
C LEU A 136 10.44 9.36 -10.10
N ILE A 137 10.23 10.22 -11.10
CA ILE A 137 10.67 9.97 -12.49
C ILE A 137 12.19 9.89 -12.57
N ARG A 138 12.90 10.78 -11.87
CA ARG A 138 14.37 10.77 -11.82
C ARG A 138 14.90 9.49 -11.18
N LEU A 139 14.34 9.08 -10.03
CA LEU A 139 14.69 7.85 -9.34
C LEU A 139 14.52 6.63 -10.25
N ASP A 140 13.42 6.54 -10.99
CA ASP A 140 13.17 5.43 -11.92
C ASP A 140 14.18 5.43 -13.09
N LYS A 141 14.45 6.61 -13.67
CA LYS A 141 15.43 6.77 -14.76
C LYS A 141 16.84 6.34 -14.36
N GLU A 142 17.26 6.65 -13.13
CA GLU A 142 18.59 6.28 -12.62
C GLU A 142 18.68 4.85 -12.10
N ASN A 143 17.54 4.21 -11.81
CA ASN A 143 17.46 2.88 -11.24
C ASN A 143 16.49 2.00 -12.06
N PRO A 144 16.78 1.78 -13.35
CA PRO A 144 15.87 1.06 -14.24
C PRO A 144 15.59 -0.35 -13.72
N GLY A 145 14.31 -0.75 -13.73
CA GLY A 145 13.90 -2.07 -13.24
C GLY A 145 13.66 -2.16 -11.73
N ILE A 146 14.02 -1.14 -10.95
CA ILE A 146 14.00 -1.21 -9.47
C ILE A 146 12.81 -0.45 -8.87
N VAL A 147 12.61 0.81 -9.29
CA VAL A 147 11.67 1.73 -8.62
C VAL A 147 10.23 1.24 -8.70
N ALA A 148 9.78 0.82 -9.89
CA ALA A 148 8.41 0.35 -10.09
C ALA A 148 8.03 -0.82 -9.15
N ALA A 149 8.90 -1.84 -9.05
CA ALA A 149 8.67 -3.01 -8.21
C ALA A 149 8.61 -2.61 -6.72
N ARG A 150 9.61 -1.86 -6.24
CA ARG A 150 9.69 -1.42 -4.84
C ARG A 150 8.52 -0.52 -4.45
N LEU A 151 8.05 0.34 -5.36
CA LEU A 151 6.90 1.18 -5.12
C LEU A 151 5.63 0.34 -4.88
N VAL A 152 5.40 -0.69 -5.70
CA VAL A 152 4.27 -1.61 -5.52
C VAL A 152 4.42 -2.38 -4.21
N GLU A 153 5.58 -2.95 -3.92
CA GLU A 153 5.80 -3.71 -2.68
C GLU A 153 5.59 -2.84 -1.43
N TYR A 154 6.09 -1.60 -1.44
CA TYR A 154 5.93 -0.69 -0.32
C TYR A 154 4.46 -0.28 -0.08
N LEU A 155 3.71 -0.03 -1.15
CA LEU A 155 2.34 0.47 -1.05
C LEU A 155 1.32 -0.64 -0.81
N ILE A 156 1.47 -1.77 -1.51
CA ILE A 156 0.51 -2.87 -1.53
C ILE A 156 0.83 -3.91 -0.46
N GLY A 157 2.11 -4.21 -0.24
CA GLY A 157 2.57 -5.24 0.67
C GLY A 157 3.83 -5.92 0.15
N ASN A 158 4.78 -6.22 1.03
CA ASN A 158 6.04 -6.92 0.69
C ASN A 158 5.95 -8.45 0.88
N LYS A 159 4.80 -8.97 1.29
CA LYS A 159 4.51 -10.38 1.54
C LYS A 159 3.30 -10.82 0.75
N ASP A 160 3.15 -12.14 0.60
CA ASP A 160 1.93 -12.72 0.04
C ASP A 160 0.81 -12.75 1.09
N PHE A 161 -0.39 -12.33 0.71
CA PHE A 161 -1.52 -12.25 1.65
C PHE A 161 -2.89 -12.26 0.96
N TYR A 162 -3.93 -12.47 1.76
CA TYR A 162 -5.31 -12.22 1.35
C TYR A 162 -5.80 -10.88 1.88
N LYS A 163 -6.26 -10.00 0.98
CA LYS A 163 -7.02 -8.82 1.39
C LYS A 163 -8.49 -9.20 1.43
N VAL A 164 -9.07 -9.22 2.63
CA VAL A 164 -10.48 -9.53 2.87
C VAL A 164 -11.21 -8.22 3.13
N ILE A 165 -12.11 -7.85 2.21
CA ILE A 165 -12.88 -6.62 2.26
C ILE A 165 -14.33 -6.97 2.55
N LYS A 166 -14.80 -6.60 3.74
CA LYS A 166 -16.22 -6.69 4.10
C LYS A 166 -16.97 -5.52 3.47
N GLY A 167 -17.93 -5.82 2.60
CA GLY A 167 -18.97 -4.89 2.15
C GLY A 167 -20.28 -5.10 2.90
N SER A 168 -21.35 -4.43 2.47
CA SER A 168 -22.68 -4.56 3.07
C SER A 168 -23.27 -5.96 2.89
N ASN A 169 -23.32 -6.46 1.65
CA ASN A 169 -23.95 -7.74 1.29
C ASN A 169 -22.97 -8.72 0.62
N LYS A 170 -21.66 -8.43 0.69
CA LYS A 170 -20.63 -9.28 0.09
C LYS A 170 -19.30 -9.16 0.81
N VAL A 171 -18.50 -10.21 0.72
CA VAL A 171 -17.09 -10.22 1.11
C VAL A 171 -16.25 -10.44 -0.14
N GLU A 172 -15.30 -9.55 -0.40
CA GLU A 172 -14.35 -9.65 -1.50
C GLU A 172 -12.99 -10.12 -0.95
N ILE A 173 -12.47 -11.22 -1.48
CA ILE A 173 -11.15 -11.76 -1.12
C ILE A 173 -10.23 -11.58 -2.32
N GLN A 174 -9.24 -10.70 -2.18
CA GLN A 174 -8.21 -10.48 -3.20
C GLN A 174 -6.94 -11.23 -2.79
N SER A 175 -6.39 -12.03 -3.70
CA SER A 175 -5.22 -12.87 -3.43
C SER A 175 -3.95 -12.21 -3.96
N TYR A 176 -3.23 -11.47 -3.11
CA TYR A 176 -1.97 -10.82 -3.47
C TYR A 176 -0.83 -11.84 -3.39
N ASN A 177 -0.62 -12.57 -4.50
CA ASN A 177 0.45 -13.56 -4.64
C ASN A 177 1.67 -12.95 -5.36
N LEU A 178 2.33 -12.00 -4.73
CA LEU A 178 3.46 -11.26 -5.28
C LEU A 178 4.72 -12.12 -5.43
N HIS A 179 4.93 -13.09 -4.53
CA HIS A 179 6.12 -13.93 -4.47
C HIS A 179 5.87 -15.38 -4.89
N GLY A 180 4.63 -15.84 -4.86
CA GLY A 180 4.24 -17.16 -5.39
C GLY A 180 3.98 -18.21 -4.30
N THR A 181 3.81 -17.80 -3.05
CA THR A 181 3.59 -18.68 -1.89
C THR A 181 2.10 -18.94 -1.60
N LEU A 182 1.18 -18.26 -2.30
CA LEU A 182 -0.24 -18.54 -2.13
C LEU A 182 -0.67 -19.86 -2.77
N ASN A 183 -1.53 -20.60 -2.06
CA ASN A 183 -2.13 -21.86 -2.48
C ASN A 183 -1.14 -22.90 -3.00
N LEU A 184 0.02 -23.03 -2.33
CA LEU A 184 0.93 -24.12 -2.63
C LEU A 184 0.35 -25.46 -2.14
N PRO A 185 0.60 -26.57 -2.86
CA PRO A 185 0.27 -27.91 -2.37
C PRO A 185 0.94 -28.20 -1.02
N PHE A 186 0.30 -29.06 -0.23
CA PHE A 186 0.90 -29.62 0.97
C PHE A 186 1.05 -31.13 0.81
N LYS A 187 2.29 -31.62 0.66
CA LYS A 187 2.58 -33.02 0.29
C LYS A 187 1.78 -33.40 -0.97
N SER A 188 0.97 -34.45 -0.91
CA SER A 188 0.10 -34.91 -2.00
C SER A 188 -1.23 -34.14 -2.11
N ILE A 189 -1.54 -33.24 -1.19
CA ILE A 189 -2.81 -32.51 -1.14
C ILE A 189 -2.73 -31.23 -1.99
N LYS A 190 -3.58 -31.16 -3.02
CA LYS A 190 -3.65 -30.01 -3.95
C LYS A 190 -4.66 -28.95 -3.45
N PRO A 191 -4.39 -27.65 -3.62
CA PRO A 191 -5.36 -26.58 -3.29
C PRO A 191 -6.62 -26.68 -4.16
N LYS A 192 -7.77 -26.22 -3.66
CA LYS A 192 -9.00 -26.14 -4.48
C LYS A 192 -8.88 -25.16 -5.64
N ALA A 193 -8.17 -24.05 -5.45
CA ALA A 193 -7.90 -23.07 -6.48
C ALA A 193 -6.40 -22.76 -6.56
N ARG A 194 -5.86 -22.66 -7.78
CA ARG A 194 -4.52 -22.10 -8.01
C ARG A 194 -4.62 -20.58 -8.09
N VAL A 195 -3.73 -19.89 -7.39
CA VAL A 195 -3.59 -18.44 -7.48
C VAL A 195 -2.33 -18.15 -8.30
N PRO A 196 -2.45 -17.52 -9.48
CA PRO A 196 -1.28 -17.18 -10.28
C PRO A 196 -0.40 -16.17 -9.52
N LYS A 197 0.91 -16.23 -9.75
CA LYS A 197 1.83 -15.20 -9.26
C LYS A 197 1.52 -13.88 -9.97
N LEU A 198 1.37 -12.81 -9.22
CA LEU A 198 1.24 -11.46 -9.75
C LEU A 198 2.58 -11.02 -10.32
N LYS A 199 2.56 -10.40 -11.49
CA LYS A 199 3.76 -9.79 -12.06
C LYS A 199 3.97 -8.42 -11.44
N LEU A 200 5.08 -8.26 -10.72
CA LEU A 200 5.53 -6.94 -10.28
C LEU A 200 5.97 -6.14 -11.51
N PRO A 201 5.71 -4.81 -11.52
CA PRO A 201 6.14 -3.97 -12.61
C PRO A 201 7.65 -3.76 -12.52
N ASN A 202 8.28 -3.52 -13.67
CA ASN A 202 9.70 -3.16 -13.77
C ASN A 202 9.92 -1.81 -14.47
N ARG A 203 8.84 -1.14 -14.87
CA ARG A 203 8.92 0.13 -15.60
C ARG A 203 7.81 1.09 -15.17
N LEU A 204 8.20 2.29 -14.78
CA LEU A 204 7.32 3.45 -14.70
C LEU A 204 6.96 3.88 -16.13
N ILE A 205 5.67 3.89 -16.46
CA ILE A 205 5.20 4.33 -17.78
C ILE A 205 5.03 5.85 -17.78
N GLU A 206 4.30 6.37 -16.80
CA GLU A 206 4.06 7.81 -16.67
C GLU A 206 3.63 8.21 -15.26
N VAL A 207 3.83 9.48 -14.95
CA VAL A 207 3.28 10.15 -13.77
C VAL A 207 2.62 11.45 -14.22
N VAL A 208 1.30 11.51 -14.14
CA VAL A 208 0.50 12.63 -14.68
C VAL A 208 -0.54 13.08 -13.66
N TYR A 209 -1.01 14.32 -13.78
CA TYR A 209 -2.19 14.73 -13.00
C TYR A 209 -3.41 13.97 -13.51
N LYS A 210 -4.28 13.56 -12.58
CA LYS A 210 -5.61 13.12 -12.94
C LYS A 210 -6.33 14.28 -13.64
N GLU A 211 -7.07 13.97 -14.71
CA GLU A 211 -7.83 14.96 -15.45
C GLU A 211 -8.70 15.82 -14.51
N ASN A 212 -8.65 17.14 -14.72
CA ASN A 212 -9.36 18.13 -13.90
C ASN A 212 -9.04 18.07 -12.39
N SER A 213 -7.84 17.61 -12.00
CA SER A 213 -7.40 17.55 -10.61
C SER A 213 -6.09 18.30 -10.38
N HIS A 214 -6.06 19.13 -9.33
CA HIS A 214 -4.85 19.80 -8.83
C HIS A 214 -4.27 19.11 -7.58
N THR A 215 -4.83 17.97 -7.18
CA THR A 215 -4.48 17.31 -5.93
C THR A 215 -4.06 15.86 -6.11
N THR A 216 -4.27 15.30 -7.30
CA THR A 216 -4.13 13.86 -7.56
C THR A 216 -3.18 13.60 -8.73
N LEU A 217 -2.13 12.83 -8.47
CA LEU A 217 -1.31 12.21 -9.51
C LEU A 217 -1.79 10.78 -9.78
N LEU A 218 -1.70 10.36 -11.03
CA LEU A 218 -1.80 8.98 -11.49
C LEU A 218 -0.40 8.50 -11.86
N VAL A 219 0.02 7.42 -11.22
CA VAL A 219 1.25 6.70 -11.51
C VAL A 219 0.88 5.41 -12.23
N THR A 220 1.23 5.33 -13.51
CA THR A 220 1.00 4.16 -14.35
C THR A 220 2.29 3.36 -14.48
N LEU A 221 2.24 2.07 -14.20
CA LEU A 221 3.35 1.13 -14.32
C LEU A 221 2.97 0.02 -15.29
N ASN A 222 3.95 -0.70 -15.84
CA ASN A 222 3.64 -1.85 -16.69
C ASN A 222 2.99 -3.00 -15.89
N GLU A 223 2.61 -4.09 -16.57
CA GLU A 223 1.91 -5.23 -15.98
C GLU A 223 0.52 -4.91 -15.39
N GLY A 224 -0.06 -3.75 -15.72
CA GLY A 224 -1.45 -3.40 -15.39
C GLY A 224 -1.64 -2.66 -14.05
N TRP A 225 -0.56 -2.19 -13.43
CA TRP A 225 -0.62 -1.43 -12.20
C TRP A 225 -0.85 0.06 -12.46
N GLN A 226 -1.88 0.64 -11.84
CA GLN A 226 -2.08 2.08 -11.80
C GLN A 226 -2.47 2.51 -10.39
N ILE A 227 -1.79 3.52 -9.87
CA ILE A 227 -1.94 3.99 -8.49
C ILE A 227 -2.21 5.49 -8.49
N SER A 228 -3.22 5.91 -7.75
CA SER A 228 -3.52 7.33 -7.55
C SER A 228 -2.92 7.81 -6.23
N PHE A 229 -2.31 9.00 -6.26
CA PHE A 229 -1.74 9.70 -5.11
C PHE A 229 -2.44 11.04 -4.96
N ARG A 230 -3.43 11.11 -4.06
CA ARG A 230 -4.15 12.36 -3.77
C ARG A 230 -3.65 12.99 -2.48
N ILE A 231 -3.15 14.22 -2.54
CA ILE A 231 -2.92 14.99 -1.31
C ILE A 231 -4.25 15.36 -0.68
N HIS A 232 -4.38 15.12 0.62
CA HIS A 232 -5.46 15.63 1.44
C HIS A 232 -4.97 16.06 2.82
N ASN A 233 -5.68 17.00 3.42
CA ASN A 233 -5.47 17.40 4.80
C ASN A 233 -6.34 16.53 5.71
N ALA A 234 -5.71 15.61 6.44
CA ALA A 234 -6.43 14.81 7.44
C ALA A 234 -6.87 15.65 8.66
N SER A 235 -6.19 16.77 8.91
CA SER A 235 -6.52 17.76 9.94
C SER A 235 -7.12 18.99 9.29
N SER A 236 -8.11 19.61 9.92
CA SER A 236 -8.59 20.94 9.53
C SER A 236 -7.57 22.04 9.84
N ARG A 237 -6.62 21.77 10.76
CA ARG A 237 -5.53 22.67 11.15
C ARG A 237 -4.29 22.45 10.29
N ILE A 238 -3.54 23.52 10.08
CA ILE A 238 -2.31 23.50 9.28
C ILE A 238 -1.24 22.66 9.98
N GLU A 239 -0.65 21.75 9.21
CA GLU A 239 0.41 20.83 9.62
C GLU A 239 1.57 20.91 8.63
N PRO A 240 2.85 20.88 9.07
CA PRO A 240 4.02 20.88 8.18
C PRO A 240 4.27 19.49 7.56
N SER A 241 3.19 18.80 7.20
CA SER A 241 3.24 17.52 6.49
C SER A 241 1.96 17.36 5.67
N LEU A 242 2.10 16.77 4.48
CA LEU A 242 0.98 16.44 3.61
C LEU A 242 0.80 14.93 3.57
N LYS A 243 -0.46 14.48 3.66
CA LYS A 243 -0.82 13.06 3.63
C LYS A 243 -1.36 12.69 2.25
N PHE A 244 -0.87 11.59 1.71
CA PHE A 244 -1.48 10.97 0.55
C PHE A 244 -2.65 10.07 0.97
N ASP A 245 -3.76 10.20 0.26
CA ASP A 245 -4.76 9.16 0.07
C ASP A 245 -4.37 8.38 -1.19
N ILE A 246 -3.83 7.17 -0.99
CA ILE A 246 -3.27 6.35 -2.07
C ILE A 246 -4.25 5.22 -2.36
N ASN A 247 -4.68 5.13 -3.62
CA ASN A 247 -5.62 4.09 -4.07
C ASN A 247 -5.09 3.35 -5.28
N LEU A 248 -5.27 2.02 -5.27
CA LEU A 248 -5.04 1.17 -6.42
C LEU A 248 -6.19 1.37 -7.42
N VAL A 249 -5.89 2.02 -8.55
CA VAL A 249 -6.86 2.30 -9.62
C VAL A 249 -7.04 1.07 -10.50
N SER A 250 -5.93 0.41 -10.85
CA SER A 250 -5.92 -0.87 -11.55
C SER A 250 -4.84 -1.79 -11.00
N ALA A 251 -5.10 -3.09 -11.09
CA ALA A 251 -4.17 -4.16 -10.75
C ALA A 251 -4.00 -5.10 -11.96
N PRO A 252 -2.98 -5.96 -11.98
CA PRO A 252 -2.82 -6.95 -13.04
C PRO A 252 -4.07 -7.81 -13.20
N HIS A 253 -4.42 -8.14 -14.44
CA HIS A 253 -5.57 -9.03 -14.73
C HIS A 253 -5.45 -10.42 -14.10
N SER A 254 -4.24 -10.84 -13.72
CA SER A 254 -4.01 -12.08 -13.00
C SER A 254 -4.37 -12.00 -11.50
N LEU A 255 -4.75 -10.84 -10.96
CA LEU A 255 -5.21 -10.73 -9.59
C LEU A 255 -6.48 -11.57 -9.40
N HIS A 256 -6.33 -12.63 -8.60
CA HIS A 256 -7.45 -13.51 -8.29
C HIS A 256 -8.34 -12.88 -7.23
N VAL A 257 -9.60 -12.65 -7.59
CA VAL A 257 -10.63 -12.06 -6.74
C VAL A 257 -11.81 -13.03 -6.61
N THR A 258 -12.16 -13.36 -5.38
CA THR A 258 -13.35 -14.15 -5.05
C THR A 258 -14.37 -13.24 -4.36
N GLN A 259 -15.64 -13.33 -4.76
CA GLN A 259 -16.74 -12.65 -4.08
C GLN A 259 -17.66 -13.69 -3.44
N LEU A 260 -17.92 -13.51 -2.15
CA LEU A 260 -18.88 -14.29 -1.38
C LEU A 260 -20.08 -13.37 -1.10
N PHE A 261 -21.26 -13.74 -1.58
CA PHE A 261 -22.48 -12.97 -1.35
C PHE A 261 -23.13 -13.42 -0.06
N VAL A 262 -23.54 -12.45 0.77
CA VAL A 262 -24.24 -12.71 2.01
C VAL A 262 -25.74 -12.58 1.72
N SER A 263 -26.47 -13.69 1.88
CA SER A 263 -27.94 -13.73 1.90
C SER A 263 -28.48 -13.16 3.20
#